data_AF-A0A9W8MZI5-F1
#
_entry.id   AF-A0A9W8MZI5-F1
#
_cell.length_a   1.000
_cell.length_b   1.000
_cell.length_c   1.000
_cell.angle_alpha   90.00
_cell.angle_beta   90.00
_cell.angle_gamma   90.00
#
_symmetry.space_group_name_H-M   'P 1'
#
loop_
_entity.id
_entity.type
_entity.pdbx_description
1 polymer ?
#
loop_
_entity_poly.entity_id
_entity_poly.type
_entity_poly.pdbx_seq_one_letter_code
_entity_poly.pdbx_strand_id
1 'polypeptide(L)'
;MRSPTAPQTQGDITPSRLGESVDELNAAANKLKKIESTLERFLDEKRKKLDINVAQESDGFQLVSHQASEIQEFESWTKKQLDYARDARSQLQDAEDQIRALRQENVALKGQVVEMQEEMEAVAQWVRAQDTLTRALKEVREDENSRMPLRSGISRLSGEPSSKIIKAISAFKHEVQDASQRCCDNLERARWKPETIPAELQKDAKRLLGKRLTSLLVKQSETCDVKYTVLMKTVLEVFLFHWCFAIIEGSYPKQRSFEDLLLDLSALHLGHKDVDEWVSDILQQLELVLAAGDVRLKSEDPAAGMLRRLIKSAYNVRRALAERDLDCNFSLAMPIPSTVFKPESMDEVPLQRMPGWVQLLRSTNPSEANRVAGTSSLGVTCERDDGTKEIIVKPVVASYTAIEDDISLRNMRSGVNDPSYKYYRSRSLRDWPE
;
A
#
# COMPACT_ATOMS: atom_id res chain seq x y z
N MET A 1 31.49 -27.50 -114.02
CA MET A 1 32.82 -27.51 -113.35
C MET A 1 32.63 -28.17 -111.99
N ARG A 2 33.15 -29.33 -111.63
CA ARG A 2 34.07 -30.30 -112.26
C ARG A 2 33.42 -31.70 -112.19
N SER A 3 33.44 -32.40 -113.31
CA SER A 3 33.02 -33.80 -113.49
C SER A 3 34.01 -34.77 -112.83
N PRO A 4 33.58 -35.99 -112.50
CA PRO A 4 34.33 -37.15 -112.99
C PRO A 4 33.41 -38.25 -113.57
N THR A 5 33.69 -38.52 -114.85
CA THR A 5 33.92 -39.83 -115.47
C THR A 5 33.17 -41.08 -114.96
N ALA A 6 32.30 -41.58 -115.83
CA ALA A 6 31.76 -42.93 -115.82
C ALA A 6 32.82 -44.01 -116.14
N PRO A 7 32.65 -45.23 -115.64
CA PRO A 7 33.08 -46.44 -116.34
C PRO A 7 31.86 -47.21 -116.87
N GLN A 8 31.84 -47.46 -118.17
CA GLN A 8 30.99 -48.48 -118.79
C GLN A 8 31.55 -49.87 -118.44
N THR A 9 30.70 -50.74 -117.90
CA THR A 9 30.92 -52.19 -117.89
C THR A 9 29.62 -52.87 -118.30
N GLN A 10 29.61 -53.40 -119.53
CA GLN A 10 28.66 -54.41 -119.99
C GLN A 10 29.00 -55.73 -119.29
N GLY A 11 28.02 -56.37 -118.67
CA GLY A 11 28.15 -57.69 -118.05
C GLY A 11 26.81 -58.41 -118.10
N ASP A 12 26.82 -59.59 -118.71
CA ASP A 12 25.69 -60.48 -118.97
C ASP A 12 24.76 -60.75 -117.78
N ILE A 13 23.46 -60.61 -118.02
CA ILE A 13 22.38 -61.01 -117.10
C ILE A 13 22.08 -62.49 -117.35
N THR A 14 22.58 -63.34 -116.46
CA THR A 14 22.16 -64.75 -116.36
C THR A 14 20.91 -64.84 -115.45
N PRO A 15 19.86 -65.58 -115.84
CA PRO A 15 18.54 -65.58 -115.18
C PRO A 15 18.46 -66.38 -113.86
N SER A 16 19.59 -66.79 -113.29
CA SER A 16 19.64 -67.55 -112.02
C SER A 16 20.05 -66.72 -110.80
N ARG A 17 20.36 -65.42 -110.98
CA ARG A 17 20.71 -64.48 -109.89
C ARG A 17 19.57 -63.55 -109.44
N LEU A 18 18.42 -63.60 -110.13
CA LEU A 18 17.22 -62.83 -109.79
C LEU A 18 16.45 -63.42 -108.58
N GLY A 19 16.58 -64.72 -108.31
CA GLY A 19 15.97 -65.36 -107.12
C GLY A 19 16.66 -64.94 -105.82
N GLU A 20 17.99 -64.96 -105.78
CA GLU A 20 18.78 -64.52 -104.61
C GLU A 20 18.60 -63.02 -104.33
N SER A 21 18.45 -62.19 -105.38
CA SER A 21 18.17 -60.75 -105.24
C SER A 21 16.77 -60.46 -104.67
N VAL A 22 15.76 -61.27 -104.99
CA VAL A 22 14.40 -61.13 -104.44
C VAL A 22 14.34 -61.60 -102.99
N ASP A 23 15.07 -62.65 -102.64
CA ASP A 23 15.18 -63.11 -101.26
C ASP A 23 15.96 -62.13 -100.38
N GLU A 24 17.02 -61.50 -100.90
CA GLU A 24 17.73 -60.41 -100.25
C GLU A 24 16.84 -59.16 -100.07
N LEU A 25 16.02 -58.82 -101.07
CA LEU A 25 15.03 -57.73 -101.00
C LEU A 25 13.93 -58.03 -99.99
N ASN A 26 13.42 -59.26 -99.93
CA ASN A 26 12.44 -59.68 -98.92
C ASN A 26 13.06 -59.71 -97.52
N ALA A 27 14.31 -60.15 -97.37
CA ALA A 27 15.04 -60.09 -96.11
C ALA A 27 15.29 -58.64 -95.68
N ALA A 28 15.61 -57.73 -96.61
CA ALA A 28 15.74 -56.31 -96.36
C ALA A 28 14.39 -55.66 -96.00
N ALA A 29 13.30 -56.02 -96.68
CA ALA A 29 11.95 -55.55 -96.38
C ALA A 29 11.49 -56.02 -95.00
N ASN A 30 11.76 -57.27 -94.61
CA ASN A 30 11.48 -57.78 -93.28
C ASN A 30 12.33 -57.12 -92.20
N LYS A 31 13.60 -56.81 -92.48
CA LYS A 31 14.46 -56.02 -91.59
C LYS A 31 13.94 -54.59 -91.44
N LEU A 32 13.51 -53.94 -92.52
CA LEU A 32 12.92 -52.61 -92.50
C LEU A 32 11.62 -52.59 -91.69
N LYS A 33 10.73 -53.56 -91.91
CA LYS A 33 9.47 -53.70 -91.15
C LYS A 33 9.73 -53.95 -89.66
N LYS A 34 10.79 -54.72 -89.33
CA LYS A 34 11.23 -54.91 -87.95
C LYS A 34 11.76 -53.61 -87.35
N ILE A 35 12.59 -52.87 -88.08
CA ILE A 35 13.10 -51.55 -87.66
C ILE A 35 11.93 -50.57 -87.45
N GLU A 36 10.97 -50.54 -88.37
CA GLU A 36 9.76 -49.71 -88.31
C GLU A 36 8.95 -50.03 -87.05
N SER A 37 8.63 -51.30 -86.79
CA SER A 37 7.93 -51.69 -85.55
C SER A 37 8.73 -51.37 -84.27
N THR A 38 10.06 -51.38 -84.34
CA THR A 38 10.92 -51.03 -83.20
C THR A 38 10.92 -49.53 -82.96
N LEU A 39 10.92 -48.73 -84.03
CA LEU A 39 10.80 -47.27 -83.99
C LEU A 39 9.43 -46.83 -83.50
N GLU A 40 8.35 -47.45 -83.99
CA GLU A 40 6.99 -47.18 -83.49
C GLU A 40 6.89 -47.47 -82.00
N ARG A 41 7.39 -48.63 -81.54
CA ARG A 41 7.39 -48.97 -80.12
C ARG A 41 8.22 -47.98 -79.29
N PHE A 42 9.35 -47.52 -79.82
CA PHE A 42 10.20 -46.52 -79.15
C PHE A 42 9.51 -45.15 -79.07
N LEU A 43 8.86 -44.72 -80.16
CA LEU A 43 8.11 -43.46 -80.20
C LEU A 43 6.91 -43.50 -79.24
N ASP A 44 6.19 -44.61 -79.17
CA ASP A 44 5.10 -44.80 -78.20
C ASP A 44 5.61 -44.79 -76.76
N GLU A 45 6.73 -45.44 -76.47
CA GLU A 45 7.35 -45.39 -75.14
C GLU A 45 7.78 -43.96 -74.77
N LYS A 46 8.32 -43.21 -75.74
CA LYS A 46 8.70 -41.81 -75.54
C LYS A 46 7.49 -40.89 -75.34
N ARG A 47 6.40 -41.09 -76.09
CA ARG A 47 5.13 -40.37 -75.88
C ARG A 47 4.57 -40.64 -74.49
N LYS A 48 4.50 -41.91 -74.07
CA LYS A 48 4.06 -42.26 -72.71
C LYS A 48 4.91 -41.62 -71.63
N LYS A 49 6.24 -41.61 -71.78
CA LYS A 49 7.15 -40.93 -70.85
C LYS A 49 6.93 -39.41 -70.83
N LEU A 50 6.68 -38.81 -71.98
CA LEU A 50 6.37 -37.39 -72.09
C LEU A 50 5.04 -37.05 -71.40
N ASP A 51 3.99 -37.84 -71.63
CA ASP A 51 2.67 -37.64 -71.01
C ASP A 51 2.73 -37.75 -69.49
N ILE A 52 3.51 -38.72 -68.96
CA ILE A 52 3.75 -38.86 -67.52
C ILE A 52 4.48 -37.63 -66.95
N ASN A 53 5.52 -37.14 -67.63
CA ASN A 53 6.25 -35.96 -67.18
C ASN A 53 5.36 -34.71 -67.20
N VAL A 54 4.54 -34.52 -68.24
CA VAL A 54 3.59 -33.40 -68.35
C VAL A 54 2.55 -33.45 -67.22
N ALA A 55 2.05 -34.64 -66.88
CA ALA A 55 1.13 -34.82 -65.75
C ALA A 55 1.80 -34.46 -64.41
N GLN A 56 3.04 -34.92 -64.18
CA GLN A 56 3.80 -34.60 -62.97
C GLN A 56 4.10 -33.09 -62.83
N GLU A 57 4.42 -32.41 -63.92
CA GLU A 57 4.61 -30.95 -63.92
C GLU A 57 3.29 -30.21 -63.67
N SER A 58 2.17 -30.70 -64.20
CA SER A 58 0.84 -30.13 -63.95
C SER A 58 0.43 -30.26 -62.48
N ASP A 59 0.63 -31.43 -61.87
CA ASP A 59 0.37 -31.65 -60.45
C ASP A 59 1.27 -30.78 -59.57
N GLY A 60 2.55 -30.63 -59.96
CA GLY A 60 3.48 -29.72 -59.30
C GLY A 60 3.03 -28.26 -59.36
N PHE A 61 2.53 -27.80 -60.50
CA PHE A 61 2.00 -26.44 -60.66
C PHE A 61 0.73 -26.22 -59.83
N GLN A 62 -0.16 -27.20 -59.75
CA GLN A 62 -1.35 -27.13 -58.89
C GLN A 62 -0.98 -27.03 -57.41
N LEU A 63 0.01 -27.80 -56.95
CA LEU A 63 0.51 -27.72 -55.57
C LEU A 63 1.10 -26.34 -55.26
N VAL A 64 1.91 -25.78 -56.16
CA VAL A 64 2.48 -24.44 -55.99
C VAL A 64 1.38 -23.38 -55.99
N SER A 65 0.36 -23.50 -56.85
CA SER A 65 -0.79 -22.59 -56.86
C SER A 65 -1.60 -22.67 -55.56
N HIS A 66 -1.79 -23.86 -55.00
CA HIS A 66 -2.47 -24.05 -53.71
C HIS A 66 -1.67 -23.40 -52.57
N GLN A 67 -0.36 -23.68 -52.50
CA GLN A 67 0.53 -23.07 -51.50
C GLN A 67 0.57 -21.54 -51.62
N ALA A 68 0.58 -20.99 -52.83
CA ALA A 68 0.51 -19.55 -53.04
C ALA A 68 -0.82 -18.95 -52.52
N SER A 69 -1.94 -19.65 -52.70
CA SER A 69 -3.24 -19.25 -52.15
C SER A 69 -3.25 -19.27 -50.63
N GLU A 70 -2.71 -20.33 -50.01
CA GLU A 70 -2.59 -20.42 -48.55
C GLU A 70 -1.70 -19.30 -47.99
N ILE A 71 -0.56 -19.03 -48.62
CA ILE A 71 0.33 -17.92 -48.23
C ILE A 71 -0.42 -16.58 -48.29
N GLN A 72 -1.18 -16.34 -49.37
CA GLN A 72 -1.95 -15.11 -49.51
C GLN A 72 -3.04 -14.98 -48.43
N GLU A 73 -3.71 -16.08 -48.06
CA GLU A 73 -4.66 -16.09 -46.95
C GLU A 73 -3.97 -15.80 -45.62
N PHE A 74 -2.82 -16.42 -45.34
CA PHE A 74 -2.02 -16.17 -44.14
C PHE A 74 -1.51 -14.72 -44.07
N GLU A 75 -1.08 -14.13 -45.18
CA GLU A 75 -0.69 -12.72 -45.25
C GLU A 75 -1.88 -11.80 -44.94
N SER A 76 -3.06 -12.10 -45.50
CA SER A 76 -4.28 -11.33 -45.25
C SER A 76 -4.71 -11.40 -43.78
N TRP A 77 -4.59 -12.58 -43.16
CA TRP A 77 -4.90 -12.80 -41.75
C TRP A 77 -3.90 -12.07 -40.85
N THR A 78 -2.61 -12.16 -41.15
CA THR A 78 -1.54 -11.47 -40.42
C THR A 78 -1.72 -9.96 -40.46
N LYS A 79 -2.11 -9.41 -41.62
CA LYS A 79 -2.43 -7.99 -41.76
C LYS A 79 -3.59 -7.57 -40.86
N LYS A 80 -4.68 -8.35 -40.84
CA LYS A 80 -5.84 -8.10 -39.95
C LYS A 80 -5.44 -8.14 -38.46
N GLN A 81 -4.59 -9.09 -38.06
CA GLN A 81 -4.10 -9.16 -36.69
C GLN A 81 -3.23 -7.96 -36.33
N LEU A 82 -2.40 -7.48 -37.25
CA LEU A 82 -1.56 -6.31 -37.04
C LEU A 82 -2.39 -5.03 -36.91
N ASP A 83 -3.45 -4.89 -37.71
CA ASP A 83 -4.39 -3.77 -37.59
C ASP A 83 -5.16 -3.83 -36.26
N TYR A 84 -5.64 -5.01 -35.83
CA TYR A 84 -6.25 -5.20 -34.51
C TYR A 84 -5.31 -4.84 -33.36
N ALA A 85 -4.05 -5.27 -33.44
CA ALA A 85 -3.03 -4.93 -32.44
C ALA A 85 -2.73 -3.43 -32.40
N ARG A 86 -2.76 -2.75 -33.56
CA ARG A 86 -2.61 -1.28 -33.63
C ARG A 86 -3.78 -0.57 -32.96
N ASP A 87 -5.00 -1.00 -33.23
CA ASP A 87 -6.22 -0.42 -32.63
C ASP A 87 -6.25 -0.63 -31.12
N ALA A 88 -5.93 -1.84 -30.64
CA ALA A 88 -5.84 -2.15 -29.21
C ALA A 88 -4.77 -1.29 -28.51
N ARG A 89 -3.62 -1.05 -29.17
CA ARG A 89 -2.57 -0.17 -28.65
C ARG A 89 -3.04 1.27 -28.55
N SER A 90 -3.79 1.76 -29.54
CA SER A 90 -4.39 3.11 -29.50
C SER A 90 -5.35 3.24 -28.33
N GLN A 91 -6.25 2.26 -28.14
CA GLN A 91 -7.21 2.26 -27.04
C GLN A 91 -6.53 2.22 -25.67
N LEU A 92 -5.44 1.44 -25.52
CA LEU A 92 -4.65 1.43 -24.29
C LEU A 92 -4.02 2.79 -24.01
N GLN A 93 -3.48 3.46 -25.03
CA GLN A 93 -2.89 4.78 -24.88
C GLN A 93 -3.94 5.83 -24.48
N ASP A 94 -5.13 5.80 -25.11
CA ASP A 94 -6.24 6.69 -24.75
C ASP A 94 -6.70 6.46 -23.29
N ALA A 95 -6.77 5.20 -22.86
CA ALA A 95 -7.11 4.85 -21.47
C ALA A 95 -6.04 5.31 -20.48
N GLU A 96 -4.75 5.19 -20.81
CA GLU A 96 -3.65 5.68 -19.99
C GLU A 96 -3.69 7.21 -19.82
N ASP A 97 -3.99 7.93 -20.90
CA ASP A 97 -4.12 9.40 -20.86
C ASP A 97 -5.36 9.82 -20.05
N GLN A 98 -6.48 9.10 -20.14
CA GLN A 98 -7.65 9.31 -19.27
C GLN A 98 -7.33 9.08 -17.79
N ILE A 99 -6.63 7.99 -17.46
CA ILE A 99 -6.20 7.72 -16.08
C ILE A 99 -5.29 8.83 -15.56
N ARG A 100 -4.37 9.35 -16.41
CA ARG A 100 -3.49 10.46 -16.03
C ARG A 100 -4.29 11.73 -15.74
N ALA A 101 -5.28 12.06 -16.56
CA ALA A 101 -6.15 13.21 -16.36
C ALA A 101 -6.96 13.09 -15.05
N LEU A 102 -7.60 11.95 -14.81
CA LEU A 102 -8.35 11.69 -13.58
C LEU A 102 -7.48 11.75 -12.32
N ARG A 103 -6.21 11.33 -12.39
CA ARG A 103 -5.27 11.46 -11.27
C ARG A 103 -4.95 12.91 -10.96
N GLN A 104 -4.78 13.76 -11.98
CA GLN A 104 -4.55 15.19 -11.78
C GLN A 104 -5.77 15.87 -11.15
N GLU A 105 -6.97 15.54 -11.61
CA GLU A 105 -8.22 16.03 -11.03
C GLU A 105 -8.38 15.57 -9.56
N ASN A 106 -8.07 14.31 -9.25
CA ASN A 106 -8.12 13.79 -7.88
C ASN A 106 -7.16 14.54 -6.94
N VAL A 107 -5.96 14.90 -7.41
CA VAL A 107 -5.01 15.71 -6.65
C VAL A 107 -5.54 17.13 -6.42
N ALA A 108 -6.13 17.75 -7.44
CA ALA A 108 -6.73 19.08 -7.31
C ALA A 108 -7.91 19.10 -6.31
N LEU A 109 -8.82 18.12 -6.40
CA LEU A 109 -9.94 17.98 -5.47
C LEU A 109 -9.48 17.71 -4.04
N LYS A 110 -8.43 16.90 -3.85
CA LYS A 110 -7.83 16.71 -2.51
C LYS A 110 -7.28 18.02 -1.94
N GLY A 111 -6.66 18.84 -2.78
CA GLY A 111 -6.23 20.19 -2.40
C GLY A 111 -7.39 21.05 -1.90
N GLN A 112 -8.50 21.10 -2.65
CA GLN A 112 -9.70 21.84 -2.26
C GLN A 112 -10.32 21.33 -0.96
N VAL A 113 -10.32 20.02 -0.72
CA VAL A 113 -10.82 19.46 0.54
C VAL A 113 -9.96 19.88 1.74
N VAL A 114 -8.63 19.93 1.58
CA VAL A 114 -7.73 20.40 2.64
C VAL A 114 -7.96 21.88 2.92
N GLU A 115 -8.06 22.72 1.88
CA GLU A 115 -8.37 24.14 2.02
C GLU A 115 -9.70 24.37 2.76
N MET A 116 -10.76 23.64 2.37
CA MET A 116 -12.05 23.71 3.05
C MET A 116 -12.00 23.21 4.51
N GLN A 117 -11.14 22.23 4.82
CA GLN A 117 -10.92 21.78 6.20
C GLN A 117 -10.25 22.86 7.04
N GLU A 118 -9.24 23.54 6.51
CA GLU A 118 -8.56 24.66 7.17
C GLU A 118 -9.54 25.83 7.43
N GLU A 119 -10.37 26.17 6.44
CA GLU A 119 -11.42 27.18 6.60
C GLU A 119 -12.45 26.77 7.67
N MET A 120 -12.88 25.50 7.67
CA MET A 120 -13.83 24.99 8.66
C MET A 120 -13.23 25.00 10.07
N GLU A 121 -11.95 24.68 10.22
CA GLU A 121 -11.24 24.78 11.49
C GLU A 121 -11.15 26.22 11.99
N ALA A 122 -10.86 27.18 11.10
CA ALA A 122 -10.85 28.60 11.43
C ALA A 122 -12.23 29.09 11.88
N VAL A 123 -13.30 28.69 11.19
CA VAL A 123 -14.68 28.99 11.60
C VAL A 123 -15.01 28.35 12.95
N ALA A 124 -14.62 27.09 13.18
CA ALA A 124 -14.85 26.42 14.46
C ALA A 124 -14.08 27.08 15.63
N GLN A 125 -12.89 27.61 15.38
CA GLN A 125 -12.16 28.42 16.36
C GLN A 125 -12.89 29.74 16.65
N TRP A 126 -13.38 30.43 15.61
CA TRP A 126 -14.13 31.66 15.77
C TRP A 126 -15.44 31.46 16.56
N VAL A 127 -16.20 30.39 16.27
CA VAL A 127 -17.40 30.03 17.04
C VAL A 127 -17.06 29.77 18.50
N ARG A 128 -15.97 29.05 18.79
CA ARG A 128 -15.50 28.82 20.16
C ARG A 128 -15.15 30.12 20.88
N ALA A 129 -14.46 31.05 20.22
CA ALA A 129 -14.16 32.37 20.76
C ALA A 129 -15.43 33.21 21.02
N GLN A 130 -16.43 33.10 20.14
CA GLN A 130 -17.72 33.77 20.35
C GLN A 130 -18.49 33.16 21.53
N ASP A 131 -18.47 31.84 21.69
CA ASP A 131 -19.11 31.14 22.80
C ASP A 131 -18.45 31.50 24.14
N THR A 132 -17.12 31.61 24.19
CA THR A 132 -16.40 32.04 25.40
C THR A 132 -16.73 33.49 25.75
N LEU A 133 -16.75 34.41 24.78
CA LEU A 133 -17.18 35.80 25.01
C LEU A 133 -18.64 35.88 25.49
N THR A 134 -19.53 35.08 24.89
CA THR A 134 -20.95 35.04 25.28
C THR A 134 -21.13 34.50 26.69
N ARG A 135 -20.36 33.48 27.07
CA ARG A 135 -20.35 32.93 28.44
C ARG A 135 -19.80 33.94 29.44
N ALA A 136 -18.67 34.58 29.14
CA ALA A 136 -18.09 35.62 29.98
C ALA A 136 -19.07 36.81 30.18
N LEU A 137 -19.77 37.24 29.12
CA LEU A 137 -20.80 38.28 29.22
C LEU A 137 -22.00 37.86 30.08
N LYS A 138 -22.39 36.57 30.04
CA LYS A 138 -23.44 36.05 30.93
C LYS A 138 -22.97 36.03 32.38
N GLU A 139 -21.75 35.57 32.64
CA GLU A 139 -21.16 35.56 33.99
C GLU A 139 -21.05 36.98 34.57
N VAL A 140 -20.62 37.97 33.79
CA VAL A 140 -20.60 39.39 34.22
C VAL A 140 -22.00 39.90 34.56
N ARG A 141 -23.02 39.58 33.75
CA ARG A 141 -24.41 39.98 34.05
C ARG A 141 -24.98 39.28 35.28
N GLU A 142 -24.62 38.00 35.49
CA GLU A 142 -25.02 37.26 36.67
C GLU A 142 -24.32 37.82 37.91
N ASP A 143 -23.03 38.18 37.84
CA ASP A 143 -22.28 38.82 38.92
C ASP A 143 -22.79 40.25 39.23
N GLU A 144 -23.12 41.06 38.22
CA GLU A 144 -23.74 42.38 38.40
C GLU A 144 -25.10 42.28 39.10
N ASN A 145 -25.89 41.24 38.78
CA ASN A 145 -27.16 40.97 39.45
C ASN A 145 -26.96 40.35 40.85
N SER A 146 -25.80 39.80 41.17
CA SER A 146 -25.57 38.99 42.38
C SER A 146 -24.76 39.67 43.48
N ARG A 147 -24.06 40.79 43.26
CA ARG A 147 -23.15 41.34 44.30
C ARG A 147 -23.18 42.85 44.53
N MET A 148 -23.54 43.18 45.78
CA MET A 148 -22.98 44.29 46.58
C MET A 148 -21.47 44.47 46.38
N PRO A 149 -20.93 45.70 46.54
CA PRO A 149 -19.56 46.04 46.16
C PRO A 149 -18.56 45.45 47.16
N LEU A 150 -17.84 44.40 46.76
CA LEU A 150 -16.67 43.91 47.50
C LEU A 150 -15.41 43.98 46.63
N ARG A 151 -14.65 45.04 46.89
CA ARG A 151 -13.19 45.15 46.89
C ARG A 151 -12.43 44.37 45.81
N SER A 152 -12.07 45.13 44.78
CA SER A 152 -10.81 45.08 44.04
C SER A 152 -9.65 44.51 44.88
N GLY A 153 -9.24 43.30 44.52
CA GLY A 153 -8.06 42.64 45.07
C GLY A 153 -7.53 41.57 44.12
N ILE A 154 -7.66 41.80 42.80
CA ILE A 154 -6.98 40.98 41.79
C ILE A 154 -5.53 41.46 41.74
N SER A 155 -4.75 41.01 42.73
CA SER A 155 -3.31 40.93 42.57
C SER A 155 -3.04 40.04 41.38
N ARG A 156 -2.64 40.66 40.25
CA ARG A 156 -2.04 39.98 39.10
C ARG A 156 -1.00 39.00 39.61
N LEU A 157 -1.36 37.72 39.65
CA LEU A 157 -0.45 36.63 39.96
C LEU A 157 0.60 36.60 38.85
N SER A 158 1.74 37.26 39.08
CA SER A 158 2.89 37.32 38.18
C SER A 158 3.64 35.98 38.08
N GLY A 159 2.96 34.85 38.31
CA GLY A 159 3.52 33.53 38.08
C GLY A 159 3.16 33.11 36.66
N GLU A 160 4.17 32.95 35.80
CA GLU A 160 4.03 32.53 34.40
C GLU A 160 2.92 31.49 34.23
N PRO A 161 1.78 31.87 33.62
CA PRO A 161 0.62 31.01 33.51
C PRO A 161 0.92 29.68 32.80
N SER A 162 1.88 29.71 31.89
CA SER A 162 2.44 28.57 31.16
C SER A 162 3.01 27.50 32.10
N SER A 163 3.66 27.87 33.20
CA SER A 163 4.38 26.92 34.06
C SER A 163 3.46 25.88 34.75
N LYS A 164 2.23 26.27 35.11
CA LYS A 164 1.25 25.36 35.75
C LYS A 164 0.69 24.36 34.73
N ILE A 165 0.37 24.83 33.52
CA ILE A 165 -0.14 23.99 32.42
C ILE A 165 0.94 23.00 31.99
N ILE A 166 2.17 23.47 31.79
CA ILE A 166 3.32 22.63 31.44
C ILE A 166 3.53 21.54 32.49
N LYS A 167 3.47 21.89 33.79
CA LYS A 167 3.56 20.92 34.89
C LYS A 167 2.41 19.91 34.88
N ALA A 168 1.17 20.36 34.66
CA ALA A 168 0.00 19.48 34.57
C ALA A 168 0.12 18.50 33.41
N ILE A 169 0.52 18.97 32.23
CA ILE A 169 0.69 18.13 31.03
C ILE A 169 1.86 17.17 31.19
N SER A 170 2.95 17.60 31.85
CA SER A 170 4.09 16.73 32.14
C SER A 170 3.73 15.65 33.16
N ALA A 171 3.01 16.00 34.22
CA ALA A 171 2.50 15.03 35.21
C ALA A 171 1.53 14.04 34.55
N PHE A 172 0.61 14.53 33.72
CA PHE A 172 -0.31 13.70 32.95
C PHE A 172 0.43 12.75 32.00
N LYS A 173 1.47 13.22 31.30
CA LYS A 173 2.31 12.37 30.45
C LYS A 173 2.96 11.23 31.23
N HIS A 174 3.52 11.52 32.40
CA HIS A 174 4.08 10.48 33.27
C HIS A 174 3.01 9.50 33.75
N GLU A 175 1.81 9.97 34.06
CA GLU A 175 0.70 9.10 34.47
C GLU A 175 0.30 8.12 33.36
N VAL A 176 0.25 8.56 32.10
CA VAL A 176 -0.02 7.68 30.94
C VAL A 176 1.09 6.64 30.76
N GLN A 177 2.36 7.03 30.91
CA GLN A 177 3.51 6.12 30.81
C GLN A 177 3.55 5.11 31.96
N ASP A 178 3.19 5.53 33.17
CA ASP A 178 3.07 4.64 34.32
C ASP A 178 1.91 3.66 34.14
N ALA A 179 0.78 4.13 33.58
CA ALA A 179 -0.39 3.31 33.29
C ALA A 179 -0.10 2.26 32.21
N SER A 180 0.55 2.64 31.12
CA SER A 180 0.96 1.70 30.06
C SER A 180 1.92 0.64 30.59
N GLN A 181 2.91 1.04 31.42
CA GLN A 181 3.84 0.12 32.05
C GLN A 181 3.12 -0.87 32.98
N ARG A 182 2.21 -0.39 33.83
CA ARG A 182 1.41 -1.25 34.72
C ARG A 182 0.54 -2.23 33.94
N CYS A 183 0.00 -1.80 32.80
CA CYS A 183 -0.72 -2.71 31.90
C CYS A 183 0.23 -3.81 31.45
N CYS A 184 1.39 -3.48 30.86
CA CYS A 184 2.39 -4.47 30.45
C CYS A 184 2.81 -5.43 31.57
N ASP A 185 3.11 -4.91 32.78
CA ASP A 185 3.49 -5.75 33.92
C ASP A 185 2.36 -6.74 34.29
N ASN A 186 1.11 -6.33 34.16
CA ASN A 186 -0.03 -7.20 34.38
C ASN A 186 -0.20 -8.24 33.27
N LEU A 187 0.12 -7.90 32.02
CA LEU A 187 0.15 -8.83 30.89
C LEU A 187 1.26 -9.88 31.07
N GLU A 188 2.46 -9.50 31.53
CA GLU A 188 3.54 -10.45 31.82
C GLU A 188 3.14 -11.47 32.90
N ARG A 189 2.40 -11.03 33.92
CA ARG A 189 1.87 -11.91 34.98
C ARG A 189 0.70 -12.75 34.50
N ALA A 190 -0.03 -12.32 33.47
CA ALA A 190 -1.06 -13.13 32.83
C ALA A 190 -0.39 -14.24 32.03
N ARG A 191 -0.32 -15.46 32.61
CA ARG A 191 0.27 -16.60 31.91
C ARG A 191 -0.35 -16.73 30.53
N TRP A 192 0.48 -16.53 29.53
CA TRP A 192 0.18 -16.61 28.12
C TRP A 192 -0.25 -18.03 27.81
N LYS A 193 -1.53 -18.19 27.53
CA LYS A 193 -2.02 -19.39 26.88
C LYS A 193 -2.54 -18.90 25.54
N PRO A 194 -1.86 -19.23 24.43
CA PRO A 194 -2.40 -18.92 23.12
C PRO A 194 -3.67 -19.74 22.93
N GLU A 195 -4.79 -19.16 23.32
CA GLU A 195 -6.10 -19.62 22.91
C GLU A 195 -6.34 -18.96 21.57
N THR A 196 -6.67 -19.76 20.55
CA THR A 196 -7.05 -19.23 19.24
C THR A 196 -8.05 -18.09 19.39
N ILE A 197 -7.58 -16.86 19.17
CA ILE A 197 -8.39 -15.65 19.24
C ILE A 197 -9.54 -15.83 18.22
N PRO A 198 -10.81 -15.63 18.62
CA PRO A 198 -11.92 -15.60 17.69
C PRO A 198 -11.62 -14.70 16.49
N ALA A 199 -11.86 -15.20 15.27
CA ALA A 199 -11.56 -14.46 14.04
C ALA A 199 -12.23 -13.07 13.99
N GLU A 200 -13.36 -12.91 14.68
CA GLU A 200 -14.09 -11.65 14.83
C GLU A 200 -13.29 -10.62 15.62
N LEU A 201 -12.74 -10.98 16.79
CA LEU A 201 -11.90 -10.08 17.59
C LEU A 201 -10.64 -9.66 16.83
N GLN A 202 -10.06 -10.57 16.04
CA GLN A 202 -8.90 -10.23 15.20
C GLN A 202 -9.27 -9.25 14.08
N LYS A 203 -10.49 -9.33 13.54
CA LYS A 203 -11.01 -8.39 12.53
C LYS A 203 -11.21 -7.00 13.14
N ASP A 204 -11.74 -6.92 14.35
CA ASP A 204 -11.95 -5.65 15.06
C ASP A 204 -10.63 -5.03 15.51
N ALA A 205 -9.69 -5.83 16.01
CA ALA A 205 -8.32 -5.39 16.26
C ALA A 205 -7.65 -4.83 15.01
N LYS A 206 -7.79 -5.49 13.84
CA LYS A 206 -7.27 -4.98 12.56
C LYS A 206 -7.90 -3.66 12.15
N ARG A 207 -9.17 -3.43 12.49
CA ARG A 207 -9.86 -2.16 12.25
C ARG A 207 -9.35 -1.06 13.19
N LEU A 208 -9.05 -1.38 14.45
CA LEU A 208 -8.61 -0.42 15.46
C LEU A 208 -7.11 -0.08 15.35
N LEU A 209 -6.26 -1.07 15.10
CA LEU A 209 -4.79 -0.94 15.11
C LEU A 209 -4.17 -0.96 13.70
N GLY A 210 -4.95 -1.26 12.66
CA GLY A 210 -4.45 -1.49 11.32
C GLY A 210 -3.86 -2.89 11.13
N LYS A 211 -3.77 -3.36 9.89
CA LYS A 211 -3.34 -4.72 9.56
C LYS A 211 -1.89 -4.98 9.97
N ARG A 212 -0.99 -4.02 9.71
CA ARG A 212 0.45 -4.18 9.97
C ARG A 212 0.76 -4.32 11.46
N LEU A 213 0.30 -3.40 12.31
CA LEU A 213 0.56 -3.48 13.75
C LEU A 213 -0.10 -4.73 14.36
N THR A 214 -1.32 -5.06 13.94
CA THR A 214 -1.97 -6.31 14.35
C THR A 214 -1.13 -7.53 13.95
N SER A 215 -0.59 -7.57 12.73
CA SER A 215 0.27 -8.67 12.29
C SER A 215 1.59 -8.76 13.06
N LEU A 216 2.15 -7.63 13.49
CA LEU A 216 3.35 -7.59 14.32
C LEU A 216 3.07 -8.11 15.73
N LEU A 217 1.95 -7.70 16.33
CA LEU A 217 1.51 -8.18 17.65
C LEU A 217 1.26 -9.70 17.62
N VAL A 218 0.60 -10.22 16.59
CA VAL A 218 0.37 -11.66 16.40
C VAL A 218 1.70 -12.41 16.21
N LYS A 219 2.61 -11.93 15.36
CA LYS A 219 3.92 -12.58 15.17
C LYS A 219 4.78 -12.56 16.44
N GLN A 220 4.66 -11.50 17.25
CA GLN A 220 5.39 -11.41 18.50
C GLN A 220 4.75 -12.25 19.61
N SER A 221 3.42 -12.43 19.61
CA SER A 221 2.76 -13.32 20.58
C SER A 221 3.17 -14.78 20.36
N GLU A 222 3.33 -15.20 19.11
CA GLU A 222 3.83 -16.54 18.75
C GLU A 222 5.27 -16.81 19.20
N THR A 223 6.10 -15.77 19.30
CA THR A 223 7.53 -15.92 19.61
C THR A 223 7.87 -15.82 21.10
N CYS A 224 6.92 -15.41 21.97
CA CYS A 224 7.11 -15.27 23.42
C CYS A 224 8.41 -14.54 23.83
N ASP A 225 8.86 -13.60 23.01
CA ASP A 225 10.15 -12.91 23.18
C ASP A 225 9.99 -11.68 24.09
N VAL A 226 11.04 -11.31 24.84
CA VAL A 226 11.10 -10.08 25.67
C VAL A 226 10.77 -8.83 24.84
N LYS A 227 10.93 -8.90 23.52
CA LYS A 227 10.59 -7.83 22.56
C LYS A 227 9.11 -7.49 22.51
N TYR A 228 8.26 -8.45 22.89
CA TYR A 228 6.82 -8.23 22.96
C TYR A 228 6.46 -7.12 23.95
N THR A 229 7.16 -7.06 25.09
CA THR A 229 6.81 -6.14 26.18
C THR A 229 7.06 -4.68 25.78
N VAL A 230 8.08 -4.43 24.94
CA VAL A 230 8.37 -3.10 24.39
C VAL A 230 7.33 -2.68 23.36
N LEU A 231 7.03 -3.53 22.37
CA LEU A 231 6.03 -3.18 21.35
C LEU A 231 4.66 -2.97 21.99
N MET A 232 4.23 -3.91 22.84
CA MET A 232 2.94 -3.81 23.54
C MET A 232 2.88 -2.57 24.43
N LYS A 233 3.97 -2.22 25.13
CA LYS A 233 4.04 -0.97 25.89
C LYS A 233 3.81 0.25 25.00
N THR A 234 4.48 0.33 23.87
CA THR A 234 4.32 1.47 22.96
C THR A 234 2.91 1.52 22.37
N VAL A 235 2.32 0.38 22.01
CA VAL A 235 0.92 0.32 21.54
C VAL A 235 -0.05 0.81 22.61
N LEU A 236 0.15 0.38 23.86
CA LEU A 236 -0.67 0.81 24.99
C LEU A 236 -0.49 2.30 25.30
N GLU A 237 0.73 2.83 25.22
CA GLU A 237 0.98 4.27 25.37
C GLU A 237 0.21 5.06 24.32
N VAL A 238 0.34 4.70 23.03
CA VAL A 238 -0.34 5.38 21.93
C VAL A 238 -1.86 5.30 22.09
N PHE A 239 -2.38 4.11 22.45
CA PHE A 239 -3.80 3.91 22.71
C PHE A 239 -4.32 4.81 23.83
N LEU A 240 -3.65 4.81 24.99
CA LEU A 240 -4.05 5.61 26.15
C LEU A 240 -3.93 7.11 25.87
N PHE A 241 -2.88 7.55 25.16
CA PHE A 241 -2.73 8.95 24.74
C PHE A 241 -3.85 9.39 23.82
N HIS A 242 -4.22 8.57 22.83
CA HIS A 242 -5.28 8.88 21.89
C HIS A 242 -6.62 9.10 22.62
N TRP A 243 -6.96 8.19 23.54
CA TRP A 243 -8.17 8.28 24.33
C TRP A 243 -8.21 9.50 25.26
N CYS A 244 -7.12 9.74 25.97
CA CYS A 244 -7.04 10.89 26.84
C CYS A 244 -7.04 12.20 26.05
N PHE A 245 -6.42 12.25 24.87
CA PHE A 245 -6.51 13.41 24.00
C PHE A 245 -7.93 13.67 23.53
N ALA A 246 -8.68 12.62 23.15
CA ALA A 246 -10.08 12.77 22.75
C ALA A 246 -10.95 13.35 23.90
N ILE A 247 -10.66 12.95 25.15
CA ILE A 247 -11.29 13.54 26.34
C ILE A 247 -10.89 15.01 26.51
N ILE A 248 -9.60 15.33 26.33
CA ILE A 248 -9.07 16.69 26.50
C ILE A 248 -9.65 17.65 25.46
N GLU A 249 -9.67 17.27 24.18
CA GLU A 249 -10.31 18.03 23.10
C GLU A 249 -11.84 18.08 23.23
N GLY A 250 -12.41 17.17 24.02
CA GLY A 250 -13.85 17.03 24.15
C GLY A 250 -14.55 16.45 22.93
N SER A 251 -13.82 15.72 22.11
CA SER A 251 -14.39 14.83 21.10
C SER A 251 -14.91 13.52 21.71
N TYR A 252 -14.51 13.22 22.96
CA TYR A 252 -15.04 12.13 23.76
C TYR A 252 -15.62 12.61 25.12
N PRO A 253 -16.79 12.09 25.56
CA PRO A 253 -17.70 11.21 24.81
C PRO A 253 -18.16 11.90 23.53
N LYS A 254 -18.51 11.12 22.49
CA LYS A 254 -18.99 11.68 21.22
C LYS A 254 -20.04 12.73 21.56
N GLN A 255 -19.77 13.97 21.15
CA GLN A 255 -20.69 15.06 21.42
C GLN A 255 -22.05 14.63 20.88
N ARG A 256 -23.00 14.51 21.80
CA ARG A 256 -24.41 14.32 21.47
C ARG A 256 -24.78 15.38 20.46
N SER A 257 -25.51 14.99 19.42
CA SER A 257 -25.99 15.98 18.45
C SER A 257 -26.73 17.08 19.19
N PHE A 258 -26.82 18.28 18.61
CA PHE A 258 -27.58 19.36 19.25
C PHE A 258 -29.03 18.91 19.58
N GLU A 259 -29.61 18.04 18.75
CA GLU A 259 -30.91 17.40 19.00
C GLU A 259 -30.90 16.50 20.26
N ASP A 260 -29.89 15.64 20.42
CA ASP A 260 -29.72 14.81 21.62
C ASP A 260 -29.51 15.66 22.89
N LEU A 261 -28.86 16.82 22.75
CA LEU A 261 -28.63 17.78 23.83
C LEU A 261 -29.92 18.50 24.22
N LEU A 262 -30.78 18.84 23.26
CA LEU A 262 -32.12 19.37 23.50
C LEU A 262 -33.06 18.33 24.14
N LEU A 263 -32.97 17.08 23.71
CA LEU A 263 -33.71 15.96 24.32
C LEU A 263 -33.23 15.71 25.76
N ASP A 264 -31.91 15.76 26.02
CA ASP A 264 -31.35 15.64 27.38
C ASP A 264 -31.68 16.85 28.26
N LEU A 265 -31.75 18.08 27.72
CA LEU A 265 -32.18 19.26 28.48
C LEU A 265 -33.66 19.17 28.89
N SER A 266 -34.49 18.53 28.07
CA SER A 266 -35.88 18.22 28.42
C SER A 266 -35.99 17.10 29.48
N ALA A 267 -34.98 16.23 29.56
CA ALA A 267 -34.85 15.18 30.55
C ALA A 267 -33.89 15.62 31.66
N LEU A 268 -34.38 16.43 32.61
CA LEU A 268 -33.72 17.13 33.72
C LEU A 268 -32.91 16.24 34.72
N HIS A 269 -32.08 15.32 34.23
CA HIS A 269 -31.21 14.38 34.95
C HIS A 269 -29.79 14.39 34.37
N LEU A 270 -29.25 15.57 34.09
CA LEU A 270 -27.84 15.77 33.75
C LEU A 270 -26.97 15.73 35.02
N GLY A 271 -27.02 14.61 35.73
CA GLY A 271 -26.07 14.26 36.77
C GLY A 271 -25.17 13.16 36.22
N HIS A 272 -23.88 13.43 36.07
CA HIS A 272 -22.84 12.40 35.93
C HIS A 272 -23.23 11.20 35.05
N LYS A 273 -23.40 11.38 33.73
CA LYS A 273 -23.18 10.22 32.84
C LYS A 273 -21.78 9.72 33.13
N ASP A 274 -21.76 8.52 33.68
CA ASP A 274 -20.84 8.14 34.74
C ASP A 274 -19.46 7.95 34.13
N VAL A 275 -18.42 8.42 34.82
CA VAL A 275 -17.02 8.13 34.40
C VAL A 275 -16.84 6.62 34.15
N ASP A 276 -17.70 5.81 34.77
CA ASP A 276 -17.77 4.37 34.69
C ASP A 276 -18.23 3.86 33.32
N GLU A 277 -19.13 4.58 32.62
CA GLU A 277 -19.50 4.28 31.23
C GLU A 277 -18.30 4.51 30.31
N TRP A 278 -17.56 5.61 30.50
CA TRP A 278 -16.36 5.89 29.71
C TRP A 278 -15.26 4.86 29.96
N VAL A 279 -15.11 4.45 31.22
CA VAL A 279 -14.18 3.38 31.61
C VAL A 279 -14.57 2.08 30.93
N SER A 280 -15.86 1.72 30.91
CA SER A 280 -16.36 0.53 30.25
C SER A 280 -16.05 0.53 28.74
N ASP A 281 -16.33 1.64 28.04
CA ASP A 281 -16.06 1.77 26.61
C ASP A 281 -14.56 1.67 26.29
N ILE A 282 -13.72 2.32 27.10
CA ILE A 282 -12.26 2.29 26.92
C ILE A 282 -11.72 0.90 27.25
N LEU A 283 -12.24 0.21 28.27
CA LEU A 283 -11.88 -1.17 28.59
C LEU A 283 -12.23 -2.12 27.45
N GLN A 284 -13.43 -2.00 26.87
CA GLN A 284 -13.84 -2.83 25.75
C GLN A 284 -12.88 -2.69 24.55
N GLN A 285 -12.45 -1.47 24.23
CA GLN A 285 -11.46 -1.27 23.16
C GLN A 285 -10.06 -1.70 23.55
N LEU A 286 -9.67 -1.54 24.81
CA LEU A 286 -8.41 -2.04 25.32
C LEU A 286 -8.36 -3.57 25.21
N GLU A 287 -9.46 -4.27 25.49
CA GLU A 287 -9.56 -5.72 25.29
C GLU A 287 -9.35 -6.13 23.82
N LEU A 288 -9.87 -5.35 22.86
CA LEU A 288 -9.59 -5.59 21.43
C LEU A 288 -8.10 -5.44 21.10
N VAL A 289 -7.44 -4.41 21.65
CA VAL A 289 -6.00 -4.20 21.47
C VAL A 289 -5.19 -5.34 22.06
N LEU A 290 -5.57 -5.79 23.26
CA LEU A 290 -4.89 -6.89 23.96
C LEU A 290 -5.14 -8.23 23.26
N ALA A 291 -6.34 -8.46 22.74
CA ALA A 291 -6.67 -9.65 21.97
C ALA A 291 -5.82 -9.74 20.69
N ALA A 292 -5.44 -8.62 20.08
CA ALA A 292 -4.53 -8.59 18.95
C ALA A 292 -3.15 -9.20 19.27
N GLY A 293 -2.69 -9.04 20.51
CA GLY A 293 -1.45 -9.61 21.03
C GLY A 293 -1.65 -10.94 21.77
N ASP A 294 -2.83 -11.54 21.66
CA ASP A 294 -3.19 -12.78 22.35
C ASP A 294 -3.13 -12.68 23.89
N VAL A 295 -3.56 -11.54 24.42
CA VAL A 295 -3.63 -11.29 25.86
C VAL A 295 -5.03 -10.93 26.29
N ARG A 296 -5.41 -11.38 27.49
CA ARG A 296 -6.66 -11.02 28.16
C ARG A 296 -6.39 -10.32 29.49
N LEU A 297 -7.24 -9.38 29.86
CA LEU A 297 -7.24 -8.82 31.20
C LEU A 297 -7.69 -9.90 32.19
N LYS A 298 -6.92 -10.07 33.28
CA LYS A 298 -7.24 -11.06 34.32
C LYS A 298 -8.38 -10.63 35.24
N SER A 299 -8.56 -9.33 35.39
CA SER A 299 -9.56 -8.70 36.24
C SER A 299 -9.74 -7.27 35.74
N GLU A 300 -10.98 -6.85 35.56
CA GLU A 300 -11.33 -5.51 35.09
C GLU A 300 -11.01 -4.46 36.15
N ASP A 301 -11.16 -4.77 37.45
CA ASP A 301 -11.05 -3.81 38.56
C ASP A 301 -9.74 -2.99 38.62
N PRO A 302 -8.53 -3.56 38.55
CA PRO A 302 -7.30 -2.77 38.60
C PRO A 302 -7.09 -1.90 37.35
N ALA A 303 -7.51 -2.39 36.18
CA ALA A 303 -7.46 -1.65 34.93
C ALA A 303 -8.49 -0.50 34.93
N ALA A 304 -9.71 -0.77 35.38
CA ALA A 304 -10.77 0.21 35.58
C ALA A 304 -10.33 1.32 36.53
N GLY A 305 -9.75 0.97 37.68
CA GLY A 305 -9.25 1.95 38.65
C GLY A 305 -8.12 2.83 38.10
N MET A 306 -7.26 2.28 37.25
CA MET A 306 -6.23 3.03 36.53
C MET A 306 -6.83 3.98 35.48
N LEU A 307 -7.75 3.49 34.66
CA LEU A 307 -8.43 4.31 33.64
C LEU A 307 -9.23 5.45 34.28
N ARG A 308 -9.92 5.22 35.40
CA ARG A 308 -10.61 6.28 36.15
C ARG A 308 -9.67 7.41 36.57
N ARG A 309 -8.43 7.09 36.99
CA ARG A 309 -7.43 8.11 37.33
C ARG A 309 -6.97 8.89 36.10
N LEU A 310 -6.66 8.18 35.01
CA LEU A 310 -6.26 8.81 33.75
C LEU A 310 -7.35 9.73 33.18
N ILE A 311 -8.60 9.29 33.16
CA ILE A 311 -9.74 10.08 32.69
C ILE A 311 -9.89 11.35 33.53
N LYS A 312 -9.80 11.24 34.86
CA LYS A 312 -9.83 12.41 35.76
C LYS A 312 -8.66 13.35 35.48
N SER A 313 -7.47 12.82 35.26
CA SER A 313 -6.27 13.59 34.95
C SER A 313 -6.39 14.33 33.61
N ALA A 314 -6.88 13.65 32.58
CA ALA A 314 -7.21 14.23 31.27
C ALA A 314 -8.26 15.35 31.40
N TYR A 315 -9.32 15.14 32.20
CA TYR A 315 -10.33 16.16 32.45
C TYR A 315 -9.77 17.37 33.21
N ASN A 316 -8.85 17.15 34.16
CA ASN A 316 -8.16 18.23 34.86
C ASN A 316 -7.27 19.03 33.90
N VAL A 317 -6.58 18.38 32.97
CA VAL A 317 -5.80 19.05 31.91
C VAL A 317 -6.72 19.88 31.02
N ARG A 318 -7.84 19.31 30.56
CA ARG A 318 -8.86 20.03 29.79
C ARG A 318 -9.36 21.26 30.51
N ARG A 319 -9.73 21.11 31.77
CA ARG A 319 -10.22 22.20 32.61
C ARG A 319 -9.14 23.27 32.79
N ALA A 320 -7.90 22.87 33.07
CA ALA A 320 -6.79 23.80 33.21
C ALA A 320 -6.50 24.57 31.91
N LEU A 321 -6.69 23.95 30.76
CA LEU A 321 -6.59 24.62 29.46
C LEU A 321 -7.76 25.59 29.25
N ALA A 322 -8.99 25.14 29.46
CA ALA A 322 -10.19 25.98 29.30
C ALA A 322 -10.21 27.20 30.24
N GLU A 323 -9.73 27.06 31.48
CA GLU A 323 -9.60 28.16 32.45
C GLU A 323 -8.52 29.18 32.04
N ARG A 324 -7.59 28.81 31.16
CA ARG A 324 -6.39 29.60 30.81
C ARG A 324 -6.40 30.12 29.37
N ASP A 325 -7.19 29.50 28.49
CA ASP A 325 -7.45 29.94 27.11
C ASP A 325 -8.11 31.33 27.07
N LEU A 326 -8.66 31.79 28.20
CA LEU A 326 -9.18 33.15 28.36
C LEU A 326 -8.09 34.24 28.34
N ASP A 327 -6.83 33.90 28.64
CA ASP A 327 -5.74 34.88 28.78
C ASP A 327 -4.55 34.66 27.82
N CYS A 328 -4.39 33.46 27.25
CA CYS A 328 -3.24 33.09 26.42
C CYS A 328 -3.67 32.01 25.40
N ASN A 329 -3.45 32.25 24.10
CA ASN A 329 -3.80 31.34 22.99
C ASN A 329 -3.00 30.01 23.03
N PHE A 330 -3.24 29.16 24.02
CA PHE A 330 -2.61 27.86 24.14
C PHE A 330 -3.37 26.83 23.31
N SER A 331 -2.68 26.23 22.34
CA SER A 331 -3.19 25.09 21.59
C SER A 331 -2.46 23.82 22.01
N LEU A 332 -3.20 22.72 22.18
CA LEU A 332 -2.57 21.41 22.27
C LEU A 332 -1.99 21.04 20.92
N ALA A 333 -0.67 20.92 20.87
CA ALA A 333 0.01 20.36 19.72
C ALA A 333 0.15 18.85 19.94
N MET A 334 -0.90 18.10 19.64
CA MET A 334 -0.67 16.72 19.24
C MET A 334 -0.38 16.74 17.75
N PRO A 335 0.70 16.11 17.26
CA PRO A 335 0.83 15.78 15.86
C PRO A 335 -0.34 14.87 15.54
N ILE A 336 -1.48 15.45 15.17
CA ILE A 336 -2.58 14.71 14.60
C ILE A 336 -1.93 14.10 13.35
N PRO A 337 -1.74 12.76 13.28
CA PRO A 337 -1.44 12.19 11.99
C PRO A 337 -2.52 12.73 11.07
N SER A 338 -2.16 13.35 9.95
CA SER A 338 -3.04 14.13 9.05
C SER A 338 -4.23 13.34 8.47
N THR A 339 -4.48 12.15 9.00
CA THR A 339 -5.61 11.29 8.79
C THR A 339 -6.16 10.86 10.15
N VAL A 340 -7.49 11.02 10.34
CA VAL A 340 -8.27 10.10 11.21
C VAL A 340 -7.68 8.71 11.01
N PHE A 341 -7.36 7.97 12.07
CA PHE A 341 -6.69 6.66 11.97
C PHE A 341 -7.33 5.81 10.85
N LYS A 342 -6.70 5.79 9.67
CA LYS A 342 -7.16 5.07 8.48
C LYS A 342 -6.30 3.82 8.38
N PRO A 343 -6.86 2.61 8.59
CA PRO A 343 -6.10 1.37 8.49
C PRO A 343 -5.32 1.21 7.18
N GLU A 344 -5.77 1.87 6.10
CA GLU A 344 -5.13 1.82 4.79
C GLU A 344 -3.78 2.57 4.71
N SER A 345 -3.58 3.64 5.48
CA SER A 345 -2.32 4.41 5.45
C SER A 345 -1.12 3.64 6.03
N MET A 346 -1.38 2.49 6.66
CA MET A 346 -0.37 1.58 7.21
C MET A 346 0.07 0.48 6.24
N ASP A 347 -0.70 0.20 5.18
CA ASP A 347 -0.46 -0.93 4.26
C ASP A 347 0.50 -0.56 3.09
N GLU A 348 0.72 0.73 2.81
CA GLU A 348 1.40 1.20 1.59
C GLU A 348 2.89 1.53 1.74
N VAL A 349 3.59 1.11 2.80
CA VAL A 349 5.01 1.44 3.00
C VAL A 349 5.93 0.41 2.31
N PRO A 350 6.71 0.76 1.27
CA PRO A 350 7.67 -0.15 0.65
C PRO A 350 8.88 -0.38 1.58
N LEU A 351 9.31 -1.64 1.71
CA LEU A 351 10.45 -2.12 2.50
C LEU A 351 11.82 -1.78 1.87
N GLN A 352 12.09 -0.50 1.58
CA GLN A 352 13.45 -0.08 1.22
C GLN A 352 14.12 0.61 2.41
N ARG A 353 15.22 -0.01 2.89
CA ARG A 353 16.13 0.52 3.91
C ARG A 353 16.60 1.92 3.48
N MET A 354 16.16 2.96 4.18
CA MET A 354 16.70 4.31 4.01
C MET A 354 17.57 4.70 5.21
N PRO A 355 18.89 4.89 5.01
CA PRO A 355 19.76 5.46 6.02
C PRO A 355 19.64 6.99 5.97
N GLY A 356 18.91 7.62 6.90
CA GLY A 356 18.78 9.08 6.87
C GLY A 356 17.79 9.75 7.82
N TRP A 357 17.42 9.13 8.95
CA TRP A 357 16.40 9.69 9.86
C TRP A 357 16.74 11.05 10.49
N VAL A 358 18.03 11.44 10.53
CA VAL A 358 18.48 12.71 11.12
C VAL A 358 18.22 13.91 10.19
N GLN A 359 18.05 13.69 8.88
CA GLN A 359 17.77 14.77 7.92
C GLN A 359 16.27 15.05 7.75
N LEU A 360 15.41 14.06 7.96
CA LEU A 360 13.95 14.16 7.80
C LEU A 360 13.27 15.04 8.88
N LEU A 361 13.88 15.16 10.07
CA LEU A 361 13.38 16.02 11.14
C LEU A 361 13.84 17.48 11.02
N ARG A 362 14.70 17.80 10.03
CA ARG A 362 15.19 19.15 9.75
C ARG A 362 14.64 19.74 8.44
N SER A 363 14.00 18.95 7.57
CA SER A 363 13.37 19.47 6.38
C SER A 363 12.00 20.07 6.70
N THR A 364 11.78 21.31 6.27
CA THR A 364 10.53 22.08 6.41
C THR A 364 9.41 21.61 5.47
N ASN A 365 9.55 20.43 4.83
CA ASN A 365 8.54 19.89 3.92
C ASN A 365 7.68 18.82 4.62
N PRO A 366 6.43 19.14 5.01
CA PRO A 366 5.53 18.23 5.72
C PRO A 366 5.02 17.05 4.88
N SER A 367 5.31 16.98 3.57
CA SER A 367 4.81 15.91 2.70
C SER A 367 5.57 14.58 2.85
N GLU A 368 6.85 14.60 3.22
CA GLU A 368 7.70 13.39 3.26
C GLU A 368 7.94 12.84 4.69
N ALA A 369 7.68 13.63 5.73
CA ALA A 369 7.77 13.21 7.14
C ALA A 369 6.58 12.36 7.64
N ASN A 370 5.61 12.06 6.76
CA ASN A 370 4.29 11.50 7.08
C ASN A 370 4.24 9.98 7.36
N ARG A 371 5.29 9.39 7.94
CA ARG A 371 5.27 7.96 8.32
C ARG A 371 5.37 7.79 9.84
N VAL A 372 4.42 8.40 10.53
CA VAL A 372 4.28 8.40 12.00
C VAL A 372 3.39 7.22 12.41
N ALA A 373 3.83 6.40 13.36
CA ALA A 373 3.03 5.30 13.91
C ALA A 373 1.89 5.79 14.81
N GLY A 374 2.10 6.96 15.40
CA GLY A 374 1.27 7.61 16.39
C GLY A 374 2.15 8.51 17.26
N THR A 375 1.53 9.28 18.13
CA THR A 375 2.24 10.18 19.06
C THR A 375 2.13 9.60 20.46
N SER A 376 3.28 9.30 21.07
CA SER A 376 3.35 8.81 22.46
C SER A 376 3.51 9.95 23.47
N SER A 377 3.33 11.20 23.05
CA SER A 377 3.10 12.29 24.00
C SER A 377 2.34 13.47 23.42
N LEU A 378 1.75 14.24 24.33
CA LEU A 378 1.17 15.55 24.05
C LEU A 378 2.27 16.60 23.95
N GLY A 379 2.08 17.53 23.01
CA GLY A 379 2.81 18.78 22.93
C GLY A 379 1.91 19.97 23.23
N VAL A 380 2.53 21.12 23.44
CA VAL A 380 1.84 22.38 23.71
C VAL A 380 2.45 23.43 22.81
N THR A 381 1.61 24.12 22.07
CA THR A 381 1.96 25.32 21.33
C THR A 381 1.29 26.53 21.97
N CYS A 382 1.99 27.65 21.97
CA CYS A 382 1.42 28.95 22.33
C CYS A 382 1.53 29.85 21.11
N GLU A 383 0.41 30.44 20.71
CA GLU A 383 0.42 31.47 19.69
C GLU A 383 0.71 32.81 20.37
N ARG A 384 1.81 33.45 19.97
CA ARG A 384 2.20 34.77 20.45
C ARG A 384 1.33 35.85 19.78
N ASP A 385 1.34 37.05 20.34
CA ASP A 385 0.59 38.21 19.82
C ASP A 385 0.94 38.58 18.37
N ASP A 386 2.11 38.17 17.88
CA ASP A 386 2.56 38.34 16.49
C ASP A 386 2.07 37.23 15.52
N GLY A 387 1.23 36.31 16.01
CA GLY A 387 0.73 35.15 15.26
C GLY A 387 1.72 34.00 15.14
N THR A 388 2.92 34.08 15.73
CA THR A 388 3.89 32.99 15.70
C THR A 388 3.52 31.89 16.69
N LYS A 389 3.50 30.64 16.23
CA LYS A 389 3.28 29.46 17.08
C LYS A 389 4.60 28.96 17.64
N GLU A 390 4.81 29.12 18.94
CA GLU A 390 5.96 28.60 19.66
C GLU A 390 5.63 27.23 20.28
N ILE A 391 6.43 26.21 19.97
CA ILE A 391 6.31 24.89 20.60
C ILE A 391 6.95 24.94 21.98
N ILE A 392 6.12 24.99 23.02
CA ILE A 392 6.54 25.01 24.43
C ILE A 392 6.92 23.59 24.88
N VAL A 393 6.13 22.59 24.51
CA VAL A 393 6.40 21.19 24.80
C VAL A 393 6.38 20.42 23.50
N LYS A 394 7.51 19.79 23.15
CA LYS A 394 7.59 18.97 21.93
C LYS A 394 6.89 17.62 22.15
N PRO A 395 5.97 17.22 21.26
CA PRO A 395 5.39 15.90 21.28
C PRO A 395 6.45 14.85 20.91
N VAL A 396 6.39 13.68 21.55
CA VAL A 396 7.21 12.52 21.21
C VAL A 396 6.46 11.73 20.16
N VAL A 397 7.09 11.61 19.00
CA VAL A 397 6.56 10.86 17.86
C VAL A 397 7.13 9.45 17.94
N ALA A 398 6.26 8.45 18.08
CA ALA A 398 6.68 7.07 17.92
C ALA A 398 6.70 6.75 16.42
N SER A 399 7.86 6.36 15.89
CA SER A 399 7.97 5.88 14.50
C SER A 399 8.13 4.36 14.49
N TYR A 400 7.41 3.67 13.61
CA TYR A 400 7.51 2.21 13.46
C TYR A 400 8.92 1.76 13.09
N THR A 401 9.63 2.54 12.27
CA THR A 401 11.02 2.26 11.92
C THR A 401 11.95 2.41 13.11
N ALA A 402 11.70 3.39 13.99
CA ALA A 402 12.49 3.54 15.22
C ALA A 402 12.21 2.39 16.21
N ILE A 403 10.98 1.86 16.23
CA ILE A 403 10.63 0.68 17.01
C ILE A 403 11.30 -0.58 16.42
N GLU A 404 11.22 -0.78 15.09
CA GLU A 404 11.92 -1.89 14.39
C GLU A 404 13.45 -1.80 14.54
N ASP A 405 14.02 -0.59 14.46
CA ASP A 405 15.45 -0.33 14.61
C ASP A 405 15.91 -0.49 16.07
N ASP A 406 15.16 -0.02 17.07
CA ASP A 406 15.49 -0.24 18.50
C ASP A 406 15.37 -1.72 18.86
N ILE A 407 14.34 -2.42 18.36
CA ILE A 407 14.22 -3.87 18.49
C ILE A 407 15.43 -4.56 17.84
N SER A 408 15.81 -4.16 16.62
CA SER A 408 16.95 -4.72 15.90
C SER A 408 18.30 -4.44 16.57
N LEU A 409 18.50 -3.23 17.12
CA LEU A 409 19.70 -2.83 17.84
C LEU A 409 19.82 -3.55 19.18
N ARG A 410 18.71 -3.75 19.91
CA ARG A 410 18.69 -4.57 21.12
C ARG A 410 19.01 -6.03 20.80
N ASN A 411 18.54 -6.56 19.67
CA ASN A 411 18.88 -7.91 19.20
C ASN A 411 20.38 -8.07 18.93
N MET A 412 21.00 -7.07 18.29
CA MET A 412 22.45 -7.08 18.07
C MET A 412 23.23 -7.02 19.38
N ARG A 413 22.69 -6.39 20.42
CA ARG A 413 23.32 -6.31 21.76
C ARG A 413 23.09 -7.57 22.60
N SER A 414 21.91 -8.20 22.51
CA SER A 414 21.60 -9.43 23.24
C SER A 414 22.22 -10.68 22.61
N GLY A 415 22.43 -10.68 21.29
CA GLY A 415 23.12 -11.75 20.55
C GLY A 415 24.64 -11.81 20.75
N VAL A 416 25.24 -10.87 21.48
CA VAL A 416 26.70 -10.83 21.75
C VAL A 416 27.18 -12.02 22.61
N ASN A 417 26.26 -12.72 23.29
CA ASN A 417 26.58 -13.91 24.09
C ASN A 417 26.20 -15.25 23.45
N ASP A 418 25.72 -15.27 22.19
CA ASP A 418 25.50 -16.52 21.47
C ASP A 418 26.83 -17.01 20.85
N PRO A 419 27.42 -18.14 21.31
CA PRO A 419 28.70 -18.64 20.79
C PRO A 419 28.65 -19.03 19.32
N SER A 420 27.45 -19.22 18.73
CA SER A 420 27.30 -19.49 17.29
C SER A 420 27.65 -18.28 16.40
N TYR A 421 27.55 -17.06 16.93
CA TYR A 421 27.89 -15.82 16.20
C TYR A 421 29.39 -15.49 16.18
N LYS A 422 30.22 -16.19 16.98
CA LYS A 422 31.68 -16.02 16.94
C LYS A 422 32.32 -16.55 15.65
N TYR A 423 31.62 -17.38 14.88
CA TYR A 423 32.17 -17.96 13.65
C TYR A 423 32.13 -17.06 12.42
N TYR A 424 31.39 -15.95 12.45
CA TYR A 424 31.31 -15.02 11.31
C TYR A 424 32.21 -13.79 11.41
N ARG A 425 32.98 -13.63 12.50
CA ARG A 425 33.81 -12.43 12.72
C ARG A 425 35.31 -12.62 12.48
N SER A 426 35.70 -13.67 11.75
CA SER A 426 37.11 -13.94 11.40
C SER A 426 37.26 -14.44 9.96
N ARG A 427 36.65 -13.74 8.99
CA ARG A 427 37.15 -13.72 7.61
C ARG A 427 37.45 -12.30 7.19
N SER A 428 38.72 -11.94 7.35
CA SER A 428 39.37 -10.78 6.76
C SER A 428 39.19 -10.81 5.24
N LEU A 429 38.83 -9.68 4.68
CA LEU A 429 38.64 -9.36 3.24
C LEU A 429 39.97 -9.37 2.44
N ARG A 430 40.89 -10.30 2.71
CA ARG A 430 42.21 -10.36 2.01
C ARG A 430 42.58 -11.66 1.32
N ASP A 431 41.82 -12.74 1.48
CA ASP A 431 42.15 -14.01 0.83
C ASP A 431 40.96 -14.51 -0.02
N TRP A 432 40.90 -14.02 -1.25
CA TRP A 432 40.23 -14.69 -2.36
C TRP A 432 41.28 -14.84 -3.48
N PRO A 433 41.62 -16.07 -3.91
CA PRO A 433 42.48 -16.27 -5.06
C PRO A 433 41.70 -16.13 -6.38
N GLU A 434 42.29 -15.31 -7.26
CA GLU A 434 42.05 -15.00 -8.69
C GLU A 434 40.62 -14.91 -9.23
#